data_AF-A0A3L7U3U6-F1
#
_entry.id   AF-A0A3L7U3U6-F1
#
_cell.length_a   1.000
_cell.length_b   1.000
_cell.length_c   1.000
_cell.angle_alpha   90.00
_cell.angle_beta   90.00
_cell.angle_gamma   90.00
#
_symmetry.space_group_name_H-M   'P 1'
#
loop_
_entity.id
_entity.type
_entity.pdbx_description
1 polymer ?
#
loop_
_entity_poly.entity_id
_entity_poly.type
_entity_poly.pdbx_seq_one_letter_code
_entity_poly.pdbx_strand_id
1 'polypeptide(L)' 'LAGGERWSKWWPAVRAELLSRQQADGSWSDAQSGDAYATAMALIVLQMPKRYLPIFQK' A
#
# COMPACT_ATOMS: atom_id res chain seq x y z
N LEU A 1 16.33 9.92 -12.45
CA LEU A 1 15.62 9.00 -11.53
C LEU A 1 14.78 9.85 -10.56
N ALA A 2 13.66 10.39 -11.03
CA ALA A 2 12.79 11.22 -10.22
C ALA A 2 11.91 10.33 -9.34
N GLY A 3 12.31 10.09 -8.10
CA GLY A 3 11.51 9.29 -7.17
C GLY A 3 12.18 8.97 -5.84
N GLY A 4 13.51 8.85 -5.79
CA GLY A 4 14.21 8.30 -4.61
C GLY A 4 13.86 8.95 -3.27
N GLU A 5 14.00 10.28 -3.18
CA GLU A 5 13.84 11.00 -1.90
C GLU A 5 12.37 11.26 -1.53
N ARG A 6 11.50 11.48 -2.52
CA ARG A 6 10.06 11.66 -2.30
C ARG A 6 9.41 10.33 -1.93
N TRP A 7 9.82 9.25 -2.58
CA TRP A 7 9.37 7.89 -2.27
C TRP A 7 9.88 7.42 -0.92
N SER A 8 11.14 7.69 -0.56
CA SER A 8 11.69 7.30 0.74
C SER A 8 10.98 7.98 1.92
N LYS A 9 10.41 9.17 1.71
CA LYS A 9 9.56 9.87 2.69
C LYS A 9 8.11 9.38 2.67
N TRP A 10 7.52 9.20 1.48
CA TRP A 10 6.12 8.84 1.32
C TRP A 10 5.83 7.39 1.74
N TRP A 11 6.69 6.45 1.34
CA TRP A 11 6.52 5.02 1.61
C TRP A 11 6.32 4.68 3.10
N PRO A 12 7.21 5.08 4.03
CA PRO A 12 7.02 4.78 5.44
C PRO A 12 5.74 5.42 6.01
N ALA A 13 5.36 6.61 5.54
CA ALA A 13 4.16 7.31 5.98
C ALA A 13 2.87 6.55 5.58
N VAL A 14 2.72 6.23 4.28
CA VAL A 14 1.53 5.50 3.80
C VAL A 14 1.45 4.09 4.39
N ARG A 15 2.60 3.42 4.60
CA ARG A 15 2.63 2.11 5.23
C ARG A 15 2.10 2.18 6.67
N ALA A 16 2.54 3.17 7.44
CA ALA A 16 2.07 3.36 8.81
C ALA A 16 0.57 3.65 8.87
N GLU A 17 0.06 4.48 7.95
CA GLU A 17 -1.37 4.78 7.84
C GLU A 17 -2.20 3.56 7.44
N LEU A 18 -1.74 2.75 6.49
CA LEU A 18 -2.44 1.52 6.11
C LEU A 18 -2.47 0.54 7.27
N LEU A 19 -1.35 0.31 7.95
CA LEU A 19 -1.30 -0.62 9.07
C LEU A 19 -2.13 -0.15 10.28
N SER A 20 -2.25 1.15 10.52
CA SER A 20 -3.09 1.65 11.63
C SER A 20 -4.59 1.52 11.35
N ARG A 21 -4.98 1.38 10.09
CA ARG A 21 -6.37 1.21 9.65
C ARG A 21 -6.77 -0.23 9.37
N GLN A 22 -5.82 -1.17 9.43
CA GLN A 22 -6.11 -2.58 9.23
C GLN A 22 -6.99 -3.09 10.38
N GLN A 23 -8.06 -3.78 10.05
CA GLN A 23 -8.92 -4.43 11.03
C GLN A 23 -8.26 -5.68 11.62
N ALA A 24 -8.81 -6.18 12.73
CA ALA A 24 -8.28 -7.37 13.41
C ALA A 24 -8.32 -8.64 12.53
N ASP A 25 -9.24 -8.71 11.58
CA ASP A 25 -9.34 -9.80 10.59
C ASP A 25 -8.37 -9.63 9.40
N GLY A 26 -7.64 -8.52 9.35
CA GLY A 26 -6.68 -8.19 8.30
C GLY A 26 -7.25 -7.40 7.13
N SER A 27 -8.54 -7.08 7.12
CA SER A 27 -9.20 -6.32 6.05
C SER A 27 -9.06 -4.80 6.22
N TRP A 28 -9.35 -4.06 5.15
CA TRP A 28 -9.58 -2.62 5.18
C TRP A 28 -11.01 -2.34 4.74
N SER A 29 -11.72 -1.50 5.48
CA SER A 29 -13.06 -1.07 5.08
C SER A 29 -13.05 0.25 4.34
N ASP A 30 -13.89 0.33 3.31
CA ASP A 30 -14.24 1.58 2.63
C ASP A 30 -15.74 1.62 2.36
N ALA A 31 -16.41 2.64 2.88
CA ALA A 31 -17.86 2.78 2.77
C ALA A 31 -18.31 3.06 1.33
N GLN A 32 -17.42 3.54 0.46
CA GLN A 32 -17.76 3.90 -0.93
C GLN A 32 -17.54 2.73 -1.90
N SER A 33 -16.40 2.06 -1.81
CA SER A 33 -15.96 1.04 -2.78
C SER A 33 -16.05 -0.40 -2.26
N GLY A 34 -16.30 -0.57 -0.95
CA GLY A 34 -16.40 -1.86 -0.28
C GLY A 34 -15.06 -2.44 0.17
N ASP A 35 -15.13 -3.33 1.15
CA ASP A 35 -13.98 -3.87 1.89
C ASP A 35 -13.04 -4.71 1.01
N ALA A 36 -13.59 -5.42 0.01
CA ALA A 36 -12.80 -6.22 -0.91
C ALA A 36 -11.86 -5.34 -1.77
N TYR A 37 -12.37 -4.22 -2.28
CA TYR A 37 -11.59 -3.28 -3.07
C TYR A 37 -10.53 -2.60 -2.21
N ALA A 38 -10.92 -2.08 -1.05
CA ALA A 38 -10.01 -1.42 -0.12
C ALA A 38 -8.87 -2.36 0.33
N THR A 39 -9.21 -3.60 0.66
CA THR A 39 -8.21 -4.62 1.04
C THR A 39 -7.27 -4.94 -0.12
N ALA A 40 -7.79 -5.13 -1.34
CA ALA A 40 -6.94 -5.38 -2.51
C ALA A 40 -5.96 -4.22 -2.78
N MET A 41 -6.43 -2.98 -2.69
CA MET A 41 -5.58 -1.79 -2.90
C MET A 41 -4.52 -1.65 -1.80
N ALA A 42 -4.88 -1.84 -0.53
CA ALA A 42 -3.94 -1.83 0.58
C ALA A 42 -2.85 -2.89 0.39
N LEU A 43 -3.22 -4.11 -0.01
CA LEU A 43 -2.27 -5.19 -0.28
C LEU A 43 -1.33 -4.87 -1.45
N ILE A 44 -1.82 -4.26 -2.53
CA ILE A 44 -0.97 -3.84 -3.66
C ILE A 44 0.07 -2.81 -3.20
N VAL A 45 -0.37 -1.77 -2.47
CA VAL A 45 0.52 -0.74 -1.93
C VAL A 45 1.55 -1.38 -1.00
N LEU A 46 1.12 -2.25 -0.07
CA LEU A 46 2.00 -2.93 0.89
C LEU A 46 3.07 -3.83 0.26
N GLN A 47 2.87 -4.28 -0.99
CA GLN A 47 3.82 -5.11 -1.73
C GLN A 47 4.90 -4.33 -2.49
N MET A 48 4.74 -3.02 -2.66
CA MET A 48 5.68 -2.15 -3.40
C MET A 48 7.16 -2.30 -2.99
N PRO A 49 7.57 -2.31 -1.70
CA PRO A 49 8.98 -2.40 -1.33
C PRO A 49 9.57 -3.79 -1.57
N LYS A 50 8.74 -4.83 -1.74
CA LYS A 50 9.21 -6.19 -2.00
C LYS A 50 9.69 -6.38 -3.45
N ARG A 51 9.59 -5.34 -4.30
CA ARG A 51 9.96 -5.36 -5.73
C ARG A 51 9.27 -6.48 -6.54
N TYR A 52 8.11 -6.95 -6.09
CA TYR A 52 7.35 -8.00 -6.78
C TYR A 52 6.53 -7.50 -7.97
N LEU A 53 6.48 -6.19 -8.23
CA LEU A 53 5.81 -5.66 -9.40
C LEU A 53 6.76 -5.64 -10.61
N PRO A 54 6.40 -6.33 -11.73
CA PRO A 54 7.24 -6.47 -12.92
C PRO A 54 7.68 -5.14 -13.55
N ILE A 55 7.00 -4.03 -13.27
CA ILE A 55 7.35 -2.68 -13.77
C ILE A 55 8.70 -2.15 -13.26
N PHE A 56 9.28 -2.79 -12.24
CA PHE A 56 10.63 -2.47 -11.73
C PHE A 56 11.73 -3.38 -12.30
N GLN A 57 11.40 -4.31 -13.18
CA GLN A 57 12.39 -5.09 -13.92
C GLN A 57 12.73 -4.33 -15.22
N LYS A 58 14.03 -4.08 -15.42
CA LYS A 58 14.60 -3.35 -16.56
C LYS A 58 14.32 -4.02 -17.89
#